data_AF-A0A8J2M1D1-F1
#
_entry.id   AF-A0A8J2M1D1-F1
#
_cell.length_a   1.000
_cell.length_b   1.000
_cell.length_c   1.000
_cell.angle_alpha   90.00
_cell.angle_beta   90.00
_cell.angle_gamma   90.00
#
_symmetry.space_group_name_H-M   'P 1'
#
loop_
_entity.id
_entity.type
_entity.pdbx_description
1 polymer ?
#
loop_
_entity_poly.entity_id
_entity_poly.type
_entity_poly.pdbx_seq_one_letter_code
_entity_poly.pdbx_strand_id
1 'polypeptide(L)'
;MEAYRLKILYSLCRDGDLNTVVRSLETFFSLCKKNEPNNAKYFVENARMFSQLASYEERILVQTMKFVKFATELELDNAEFVA
;
A
#
# COMPACT_ATOMS: atom_id res chain seq x y z
N MET A 1 -10.30 -0.56 -7.98
CA MET A 1 -9.47 -0.15 -6.82
C MET A 1 -9.08 1.33 -6.86
N GLU A 2 -8.99 1.93 -8.05
CA GLU A 2 -8.61 3.34 -8.23
C GLU A 2 -9.41 4.36 -7.40
N ALA A 3 -10.75 4.26 -7.38
CA ALA A 3 -11.59 5.17 -6.59
C ALA A 3 -11.30 5.09 -5.08
N TYR A 4 -10.96 3.91 -4.57
CA TYR A 4 -10.61 3.73 -3.16
C TYR A 4 -9.25 4.35 -2.84
N ARG A 5 -8.28 4.16 -3.73
CA ARG A 5 -6.96 4.82 -3.66
C ARG A 5 -7.10 6.34 -3.62
N LEU A 6 -7.89 6.91 -4.53
CA LEU A 6 -8.16 8.35 -4.59
C LEU A 6 -8.84 8.88 -3.32
N LYS A 7 -9.77 8.11 -2.73
CA LYS A 7 -10.42 8.48 -1.47
C LYS A 7 -9.41 8.58 -0.31
N ILE A 8 -8.46 7.65 -0.24
CA ILE A 8 -7.41 7.68 0.79
C ILE A 8 -6.51 8.91 0.59
N LEU A 9 -6.09 9.16 -0.66
CA LEU A 9 -5.29 10.35 -0.99
C LEU A 9 -6.01 11.65 -0.66
N TYR A 10 -7.30 11.74 -0.95
CA TYR A 10 -8.12 12.89 -0.59
C TYR A 10 -8.14 13.08 0.93
N SER A 11 -8.41 12.02 1.70
CA SER A 11 -8.44 12.10 3.16
C SER A 11 -7.08 12.49 3.76
N LEU A 12 -5.99 11.97 3.18
CA LEU A 12 -4.61 12.29 3.56
C LEU A 12 -4.27 13.76 3.29
N CYS A 13 -4.54 14.25 2.08
CA CYS A 13 -4.09 15.56 1.64
C CYS A 13 -5.04 16.70 2.00
N ARG A 14 -6.35 16.43 2.13
CA ARG A 14 -7.38 17.47 2.29
C ARG A 14 -7.99 17.50 3.68
N ASP A 15 -8.40 16.35 4.19
CA ASP A 15 -9.11 16.27 5.47
C ASP A 15 -8.15 16.22 6.66
N GLY A 16 -6.94 15.68 6.45
CA GLY A 16 -5.94 15.52 7.51
C GLY A 16 -6.34 14.48 8.57
N ASP A 17 -7.37 13.67 8.32
CA ASP A 17 -7.80 12.60 9.24
C ASP A 17 -6.89 11.38 9.09
N LEU A 18 -5.74 11.47 9.75
CA LEU A 18 -4.70 10.43 9.70
C LEU A 18 -5.19 9.09 10.28
N ASN A 19 -6.16 9.08 11.19
CA ASN A 19 -6.71 7.85 11.75
C ASN A 19 -7.55 7.11 10.71
N THR A 20 -8.39 7.82 9.97
CA THR A 20 -9.15 7.24 8.85
C THR A 20 -8.24 6.78 7.73
N VAL A 21 -7.17 7.53 7.43
CA VAL A 21 -6.17 7.14 6.41
C VAL A 21 -5.51 5.82 6.79
N VAL A 22 -5.03 5.65 8.02
CA VAL A 22 -4.38 4.40 8.47
C VAL A 22 -5.32 3.19 8.33
N ARG A 23 -6.57 3.29 8.81
CA ARG A 23 -7.56 2.20 8.68
C ARG A 23 -7.91 1.90 7.22
N SER A 24 -7.97 2.94 6.40
CA SER A 24 -8.26 2.78 4.98
C SER A 24 -7.08 2.14 4.23
N LEU A 25 -5.84 2.43 4.62
CA LEU A 25 -4.65 1.77 4.08
C LEU A 25 -4.60 0.28 4.42
N GLU A 26 -4.97 -0.09 5.66
CA GLU A 26 -5.10 -1.50 6.05
C GLU A 26 -6.13 -2.23 5.21
N THR A 27 -7.31 -1.61 5.06
CA THR A 27 -8.39 -2.15 4.22
C THR A 27 -7.94 -2.25 2.76
N PHE A 28 -7.26 -1.22 2.26
CA PHE A 28 -6.75 -1.18 0.90
C PHE A 28 -5.73 -2.29 0.66
N PHE A 29 -4.80 -2.51 1.59
CA PHE A 29 -3.84 -3.61 1.51
C PHE A 29 -4.54 -4.97 1.39
N SER A 30 -5.55 -5.24 2.23
CA SER A 30 -6.35 -6.47 2.14
C SER A 30 -7.07 -6.60 0.78
N LEU A 31 -7.59 -5.51 0.23
CA LEU A 31 -8.21 -5.50 -1.09
C LEU A 31 -7.17 -5.75 -2.20
N CYS A 32 -5.97 -5.19 -2.11
CA CYS A 32 -4.88 -5.46 -3.05
C CYS A 32 -4.50 -6.94 -3.02
N LYS A 33 -4.31 -7.53 -1.83
CA LYS A 33 -4.02 -8.97 -1.69
C LYS A 33 -5.11 -9.85 -2.30
N LYS A 34 -6.38 -9.44 -2.21
CA LYS A 34 -7.50 -10.19 -2.77
C LYS A 34 -7.58 -10.11 -4.30
N ASN A 35 -7.35 -8.93 -4.88
CA ASN A 35 -7.62 -8.68 -6.30
C ASN A 35 -6.36 -8.77 -7.18
N GLU A 36 -5.19 -8.50 -6.62
CA GLU A 36 -3.91 -8.44 -7.31
C GLU A 36 -2.83 -9.29 -6.59
N PRO A 37 -3.13 -10.54 -6.17
CA PRO A 37 -2.28 -11.30 -5.25
C PRO A 37 -0.84 -11.50 -5.73
N ASN A 38 -0.61 -11.58 -7.05
CA ASN A 38 0.68 -11.90 -7.65
C ASN A 38 1.35 -10.69 -8.32
N ASN A 39 0.84 -9.48 -8.08
CA ASN A 39 1.28 -8.27 -8.77
C ASN A 39 2.21 -7.44 -7.87
N ALA A 40 3.44 -7.91 -7.65
CA ALA A 40 4.42 -7.24 -6.78
C ALA A 40 4.63 -5.75 -7.14
N LYS A 41 4.69 -5.45 -8.45
CA LYS A 41 4.80 -4.08 -8.96
C LYS A 41 3.67 -3.17 -8.45
N TYR A 42 2.43 -3.66 -8.44
CA TYR A 42 1.28 -2.89 -7.94
C TYR A 42 1.43 -2.54 -6.46
N PHE A 43 1.95 -3.45 -5.63
CA PHE A 43 2.22 -3.15 -4.22
C PHE A 43 3.33 -2.10 -4.06
N VAL A 44 4.43 -2.21 -4.81
CA VAL A 44 5.53 -1.24 -4.78
C VAL A 44 5.07 0.16 -5.22
N GLU A 45 4.26 0.26 -6.28
CA GLU A 45 3.75 1.53 -6.77
C GLU A 45 2.87 2.23 -5.73
N ASN A 46 1.96 1.50 -5.10
CA ASN A 46 1.12 2.04 -4.03
C ASN A 46 1.96 2.40 -2.79
N ALA A 47 2.95 1.58 -2.44
CA ALA A 47 3.85 1.87 -1.35
C ALA A 47 4.62 3.19 -1.58
N ARG A 48 5.21 3.36 -2.76
CA ARG A 48 5.93 4.58 -3.13
C ARG A 48 5.03 5.82 -3.06
N MET A 49 3.81 5.72 -3.58
CA MET A 49 2.89 6.84 -3.62
C MET A 49 2.52 7.33 -2.22
N PHE A 50 2.14 6.43 -1.30
CA PHE A 50 1.75 6.82 0.05
C PHE A 50 2.95 7.23 0.92
N SER A 51 4.13 6.64 0.73
CA SER A 51 5.32 7.02 1.50
C SER A 51 5.83 8.41 1.13
N GLN A 52 5.73 8.80 -0.15
CA GLN A 52 6.11 10.14 -0.60
C GLN A 52 5.19 11.24 -0.06
N LEU A 53 3.89 10.95 0.07
CA LEU A 53 2.90 11.93 0.51
C LEU A 53 2.76 12.03 2.03
N ALA A 54 3.12 10.98 2.76
CA ALA A 54 2.95 10.89 4.21
C ALA A 54 4.25 10.58 4.96
N SER A 55 5.40 11.01 4.42
CA SER A 55 6.72 10.73 5.03
C SER A 55 6.88 11.31 6.44
N TYR A 56 6.02 12.25 6.83
CA TYR A 56 6.02 12.89 8.14
C TYR A 56 5.19 12.14 9.19
N GLU A 57 4.37 11.16 8.81
CA GLU A 57 3.49 10.40 9.71
C GLU A 57 3.92 8.93 9.75
N GLU A 58 4.58 8.55 10.84
CA GLU A 58 5.14 7.21 11.06
C GLU A 58 4.08 6.11 10.92
N ARG A 59 2.86 6.34 11.40
CA ARG A 59 1.80 5.32 11.35
C ARG A 59 1.41 4.98 9.91
N ILE A 60 1.45 5.98 9.01
CA ILE A 60 1.20 5.74 7.59
C ILE A 60 2.39 4.98 7.00
N LEU A 61 3.63 5.41 7.28
CA LEU A 61 4.83 4.70 6.82
C LEU A 61 4.84 3.22 7.21
N VAL A 62 4.45 2.88 8.43
CA VAL A 62 4.32 1.48 8.89
C VAL A 62 3.32 0.70 8.03
N GLN A 63 2.18 1.29 7.66
CA GLN A 63 1.23 0.63 6.75
C GLN A 63 1.82 0.46 5.37
N THR A 64 2.51 1.48 4.87
CA THR A 64 3.14 1.49 3.55
C THR A 64 4.25 0.43 3.44
N MET A 65 5.00 0.20 4.53
CA MET A 65 6.01 -0.87 4.60
C MET A 65 5.42 -2.26 4.46
N LYS A 66 4.15 -2.50 4.85
CA LYS A 66 3.48 -3.79 4.65
C LYS A 66 3.32 -4.11 3.16
N PHE A 67 3.07 -3.10 2.32
CA PHE A 67 3.00 -3.27 0.86
C PHE A 67 4.37 -3.67 0.29
N VAL A 68 5.44 -2.98 0.70
CA VAL A 68 6.81 -3.31 0.27
C VAL A 68 7.18 -4.72 0.69
N LYS A 69 6.96 -5.07 1.95
CA LYS A 69 7.26 -6.40 2.49
C LYS A 69 6.57 -7.50 1.68
N PHE A 70 5.28 -7.35 1.41
CA PHE A 70 4.53 -8.32 0.62
C PHE A 70 5.03 -8.40 -0.83
N ALA A 71 5.39 -7.28 -1.44
CA ALA A 71 5.98 -7.27 -2.78
C ALA A 71 7.31 -8.02 -2.84
N THR A 72 8.17 -7.83 -1.83
CA THR A 72 9.46 -8.52 -1.73
C THR A 72 9.27 -10.03 -1.55
N GLU A 73 8.35 -10.44 -0.68
CA GLU A 73 8.00 -11.86 -0.50
C GLU A 73 7.52 -12.47 -1.83
N LEU A 74 6.63 -11.79 -2.55
CA LEU A 74 6.16 -12.25 -3.87
C LEU A 74 7.28 -12.37 -4.92
N GLU A 75 8.21 -11.42 -4.98
CA GLU A 75 9.33 -11.49 -5.92
C GLU A 75 10.29 -12.63 -5.58
N LEU A 76 10.52 -12.90 -4.30
CA LEU A 76 11.31 -14.05 -3.86
C LEU A 76 10.63 -15.37 -4.24
N ASP A 77 9.33 -15.52 -3.96
CA ASP A 77 8.56 -16.72 -4.32
C ASP A 77 8.57 -16.94 -5.85
N ASN A 78 8.42 -15.87 -6.63
CA ASN A 78 8.49 -15.95 -8.10
C ASN A 78 9.89 -16.32 -8.60
N ALA A 79 10.95 -15.82 -7.95
CA ALA A 79 12.33 -16.14 -8.30
C ALA A 79 12.66 -17.61 -7.99
N GLU A 80 12.18 -18.15 -6.87
CA GLU A 80 12.34 -19.57 -6.53
C GLU A 80 11.59 -20.50 -7.50
N PHE A 81 10.46 -20.08 -8.08
CA PHE A 81 9.70 -20.89 -9.04
C PHE A 81 10.36 -21.01 -10.42
N VAL A 82 11.24 -20.08 -10.79
CA VAL A 82 11.88 -20.02 -12.13
C VAL A 82 13.29 -20.65 -12.12
N ALA A 83 13.83 -21.01 -10.95
CA ALA A 83 15.14 -21.64 -10.76
C ALA A 83 15.09 -23.18 -10.87
#